data_AF-A0A841HYK1-F1
#
_entry.id   AF-A0A841HYK1-F1
#
_cell.length_a   1.000
_cell.length_b   1.000
_cell.length_c   1.000
_cell.angle_alpha   90.00
_cell.angle_beta   90.00
_cell.angle_gamma   90.00
#
_symmetry.space_group_name_H-M   'P 1'
#
loop_
_entity.id
_entity.type
_entity.pdbx_description
1 polymer ?
#
loop_
_entity_poly.entity_id
_entity_poly.type
_entity_poly.pdbx_seq_one_letter_code
_entity_poly.pdbx_strand_id
1 'polypeptide(L)'
;MRAITFDWGGVFTLGTFDGRATARVAERYGLDLEQVRVSYFRHIHRLEVGEWSLPQFWEVFAAEIGAQAPYAEFEELYLGSVLENPAMYDFLPTISPEYRVGLLSNNYPVVSDHLKKDPRWARFDAMVFSNEIGHKKPAPEAFLALAELLGVEPAQAVFVDDVQENLDAASQLGFATILYTTHERFLEDLAAWEHSSSSAAPQEEAGQHAVRLLQGYLWHPKEAGFELAQYLPAELEGAHLLWDEVRPPFAFFENGELTAGQTFYQFTVVDLWDRKPSNDESHARAEAVSRALEPLLEATPPGVGWQLMEDLRFL
;
A
#
# COMPACT_ATOMS: atom_id res chain seq x y z
N MET A 1 20.74 -13.24 6.54
CA MET A 1 19.56 -14.00 7.00
C MET A 1 18.35 -13.26 6.47
N ARG A 2 17.33 -13.95 5.94
CA ARG A 2 16.21 -13.27 5.27
C ARG A 2 15.11 -12.89 6.26
N ALA A 3 14.28 -11.91 5.90
CA ALA A 3 13.16 -11.50 6.72
C ALA A 3 11.84 -11.44 5.94
N ILE A 4 10.75 -11.81 6.61
CA ILE A 4 9.38 -11.57 6.15
C ILE A 4 8.77 -10.56 7.11
N THR A 5 8.39 -9.41 6.58
CA THR A 5 7.97 -8.26 7.37
C THR A 5 6.58 -7.80 6.96
N PHE A 6 5.78 -7.33 7.92
CA PHE A 6 4.36 -7.12 7.73
C PHE A 6 3.90 -5.78 8.29
N ASP A 7 2.88 -5.19 7.67
CA ASP A 7 1.96 -4.30 8.37
C ASP A 7 1.01 -5.08 9.31
N TRP A 8 0.33 -4.35 10.19
CA TRP A 8 -0.79 -4.87 10.97
C TRP A 8 -2.17 -4.46 10.41
N GLY A 9 -2.34 -3.18 10.07
CA GLY A 9 -3.58 -2.66 9.48
C GLY A 9 -3.81 -3.31 8.12
N GLY A 10 -5.03 -3.76 7.81
CA GLY A 10 -5.36 -4.38 6.51
C GLY A 10 -4.73 -5.76 6.21
N VAL A 11 -3.63 -6.12 6.88
CA VAL A 11 -2.96 -7.42 6.79
C VAL A 11 -3.47 -8.35 7.88
N PHE A 12 -3.21 -8.04 9.16
CA PHE A 12 -3.71 -8.80 10.31
C PHE A 12 -5.10 -8.34 10.75
N THR A 13 -5.66 -7.31 10.11
CA THR A 13 -7.01 -6.84 10.36
C THR A 13 -7.79 -6.77 9.05
N LEU A 14 -9.09 -7.03 9.07
CA LEU A 14 -9.91 -7.03 7.86
C LEU A 14 -10.27 -5.61 7.44
N GLY A 15 -9.54 -4.96 6.54
CA GLY A 15 -9.81 -3.56 6.15
C GLY A 15 -9.45 -2.54 7.24
N THR A 16 -9.71 -1.26 6.98
CA THR A 16 -9.13 -0.16 7.77
C THR A 16 -9.73 -0.01 9.17
N PHE A 17 -8.87 -0.01 10.20
CA PHE A 17 -9.26 0.28 11.58
C PHE A 17 -9.95 1.65 11.71
N ASP A 18 -9.35 2.71 11.16
CA ASP A 18 -9.81 4.10 11.21
C ASP A 18 -11.23 4.27 10.64
N GLY A 19 -11.49 3.62 9.49
CA GLY A 19 -12.79 3.66 8.84
C GLY A 19 -13.89 3.06 9.70
N ARG A 20 -13.61 1.97 10.42
CA ARG A 20 -14.56 1.36 11.36
C ARG A 20 -14.70 2.16 12.64
N ALA A 21 -13.59 2.65 13.19
CA ALA A 21 -13.59 3.42 14.42
C ALA A 21 -14.43 4.70 14.26
N THR A 22 -14.23 5.44 13.16
CA THR A 22 -15.03 6.64 12.85
C THR A 22 -16.51 6.31 12.61
N ALA A 23 -16.82 5.22 11.90
CA ALA A 23 -18.20 4.77 11.70
C ALA A 23 -18.91 4.43 13.03
N ARG A 24 -18.22 3.70 13.91
CA ARG A 24 -18.75 3.31 15.22
C ARG A 24 -18.96 4.51 16.13
N VAL A 25 -18.05 5.48 16.13
CA VAL A 25 -18.21 6.76 16.86
C VAL A 25 -19.42 7.53 16.35
N ALA A 26 -19.57 7.67 15.03
CA ALA A 26 -20.70 8.36 14.42
C ALA A 26 -22.03 7.71 14.79
N GLU A 27 -22.13 6.38 14.67
CA GLU A 27 -23.31 5.61 15.03
C GLU A 27 -23.62 5.72 16.54
N ARG A 28 -22.62 5.52 17.40
CA ARG A 28 -22.78 5.48 18.86
C ARG A 28 -23.31 6.79 19.42
N TYR A 29 -22.89 7.92 18.86
CA TYR A 29 -23.24 9.26 19.33
C TYR A 29 -24.29 9.97 18.46
N GLY A 30 -24.78 9.31 17.40
CA GLY A 30 -25.80 9.88 16.50
C GLY A 30 -25.28 11.11 15.73
N LEU A 31 -24.02 11.07 15.29
CA LEU A 31 -23.33 12.15 14.60
C LEU A 31 -23.22 11.88 13.10
N ASP A 32 -23.01 12.93 12.32
CA ASP A 32 -22.69 12.81 10.90
C ASP A 32 -21.29 12.19 10.72
N LEU A 33 -21.19 11.15 9.89
CA LEU A 33 -19.95 10.41 9.68
C LEU A 33 -18.84 11.28 9.08
N GLU A 34 -19.19 12.16 8.15
CA GLU A 34 -18.21 13.00 7.47
C GLU A 34 -17.65 14.06 8.43
N GLN A 35 -18.49 14.64 9.29
CA GLN A 35 -18.03 15.52 10.38
C GLN A 35 -17.06 14.79 11.32
N VAL A 36 -17.38 13.55 11.71
CA VAL A 36 -16.52 12.73 12.57
C VAL A 36 -15.18 12.46 11.89
N ARG A 37 -15.19 12.06 10.61
CA ARG A 37 -13.97 11.79 9.83
C ARG A 37 -13.09 13.02 9.66
N VAL A 38 -13.68 14.17 9.37
CA VAL A 38 -12.93 15.44 9.20
C VAL A 38 -12.16 15.79 10.47
N SER A 39 -12.77 15.65 11.65
CA SER A 39 -12.07 15.90 12.92
C SER A 39 -11.05 14.80 13.23
N TYR A 40 -11.41 13.53 12.98
CA TYR A 40 -10.53 12.39 13.24
C TYR A 40 -9.22 12.47 12.43
N PHE A 41 -9.32 12.56 11.09
CA PHE A 41 -8.15 12.57 10.21
C PHE A 41 -7.29 13.82 10.35
N ARG A 42 -7.85 14.93 10.86
CA ARG A 42 -7.06 16.12 11.22
C ARG A 42 -6.04 15.84 12.32
N HIS A 43 -6.37 14.96 13.27
CA HIS A 43 -5.60 14.76 14.50
C HIS A 43 -4.92 13.39 14.59
N ILE A 44 -5.35 12.40 13.80
CA ILE A 44 -4.88 11.01 13.93
C ILE A 44 -3.36 10.87 13.82
N HIS A 45 -2.73 11.68 12.97
CA HIS A 45 -1.28 11.72 12.81
C HIS A 45 -0.54 11.92 14.14
N ARG A 46 -1.09 12.72 15.06
CA ARG A 46 -0.49 12.96 16.38
C ARG A 46 -0.48 11.72 17.27
N LEU A 47 -1.48 10.85 17.14
CA LEU A 47 -1.48 9.55 17.82
C LEU A 47 -0.46 8.61 17.15
N GLU A 48 -0.46 8.57 15.81
CA GLU A 48 0.42 7.68 15.04
C GLU A 48 1.90 7.97 15.30
N VAL A 49 2.30 9.21 15.59
CA VAL A 49 3.71 9.54 15.91
C VAL A 49 3.97 9.70 17.41
N GLY A 50 2.99 9.36 18.26
CA GLY A 50 3.15 9.37 19.72
C GLY A 50 3.23 10.77 20.34
N GLU A 51 2.90 11.83 19.60
CA GLU A 51 2.78 13.18 20.14
C GLU A 51 1.66 13.25 21.18
N TRP A 52 0.55 12.56 20.91
CA TRP A 52 -0.62 12.48 21.78
C TRP A 52 -0.86 11.08 22.30
N SER A 53 -1.41 11.01 23.51
CA SER A 53 -2.06 9.82 24.06
C SER A 53 -3.53 9.74 23.62
N LEU A 54 -4.13 8.55 23.68
CA LEU A 54 -5.56 8.38 23.32
C LEU A 54 -6.51 9.25 24.19
N PRO A 55 -6.27 9.47 25.49
CA PRO A 55 -7.06 10.45 26.27
C PRO A 55 -6.96 11.89 25.77
N GLN A 56 -5.76 12.35 25.39
CA GLN A 56 -5.57 13.70 24.85
C GLN A 56 -6.25 13.87 23.49
N PHE A 57 -6.17 12.83 22.65
CA PHE A 57 -6.92 12.80 21.40
C PHE A 57 -8.43 12.89 21.65
N TRP A 58 -8.96 12.09 22.58
CA TRP A 58 -10.39 12.11 22.91
C TRP A 58 -10.86 13.48 23.41
N GLU A 59 -10.08 14.16 24.26
CA GLU A 59 -10.43 15.49 24.77
C GLU A 59 -10.71 16.49 23.63
N VAL A 60 -9.82 16.54 22.64
CA VAL A 60 -9.97 17.43 21.48
C VAL A 60 -11.04 16.92 20.52
N PHE A 61 -10.99 15.64 20.18
CA PHE A 61 -11.90 15.01 19.23
C PHE A 61 -13.36 15.10 19.68
N ALA A 62 -13.65 14.76 20.94
CA ALA A 62 -15.00 14.83 21.50
C ALA A 62 -15.55 16.26 21.49
N ALA A 63 -14.71 17.25 21.80
CA ALA A 63 -15.10 18.65 21.78
C ALA A 63 -15.45 19.13 20.35
N GLU A 64 -14.68 18.73 19.35
CA GLU A 64 -14.90 19.11 17.94
C GLU A 64 -16.15 18.45 17.32
N ILE A 65 -16.42 17.19 17.66
CA ILE A 65 -17.59 16.47 17.16
C ILE A 65 -18.84 16.67 18.03
N GLY A 66 -18.72 17.39 19.15
CA GLY A 66 -19.82 17.64 20.08
C GLY A 66 -20.25 16.42 20.90
N ALA A 67 -19.39 15.40 21.02
CA ALA A 67 -19.68 14.20 21.80
C ALA A 67 -19.57 14.47 23.30
N GLN A 68 -20.57 14.04 24.07
CA GLN A 68 -20.58 14.09 25.52
C GLN A 68 -20.53 12.66 26.07
N ALA A 69 -19.34 12.08 26.14
CA ALA A 69 -19.15 10.73 26.68
C ALA A 69 -17.86 10.60 27.50
N PRO A 70 -17.84 9.72 28.52
CA PRO A 70 -16.63 9.41 29.26
C PRO A 70 -15.56 8.78 28.35
N TYR A 71 -14.29 9.09 28.62
CA TYR A 71 -13.15 8.51 27.89
C TYR A 71 -13.20 6.98 27.83
N ALA A 72 -13.56 6.32 28.94
CA ALA A 72 -13.58 4.86 29.01
C ALA A 72 -14.55 4.23 28.00
N GLU A 73 -15.67 4.90 27.72
CA GLU A 73 -16.64 4.44 26.71
C GLU A 73 -16.08 4.59 25.30
N PHE A 74 -15.43 5.72 25.01
CA PHE A 74 -14.75 5.93 23.74
C PHE A 74 -13.61 4.92 23.55
N GLU A 75 -12.79 4.68 24.57
CA GLU A 75 -11.68 3.72 24.53
C GLU A 75 -12.20 2.31 24.19
N GLU A 76 -13.24 1.84 24.88
CA GLU A 76 -13.86 0.55 24.59
C GLU A 76 -14.41 0.49 23.15
N LEU A 77 -15.14 1.54 22.72
CA LEU A 77 -15.71 1.62 21.38
C LEU A 77 -14.63 1.60 20.29
N TYR A 78 -13.58 2.39 20.49
CA TYR A 78 -12.45 2.58 19.58
C TYR A 78 -11.66 1.29 19.43
N LEU A 79 -11.20 0.72 20.54
CA LEU A 79 -10.43 -0.54 20.54
C LEU A 79 -11.27 -1.73 20.05
N GLY A 80 -12.58 -1.72 20.30
CA GLY A 80 -13.52 -2.71 19.77
C GLY A 80 -13.78 -2.62 18.24
N SER A 81 -13.10 -1.71 17.53
CA SER A 81 -13.20 -1.57 16.07
C SER A 81 -12.25 -2.47 15.29
N VAL A 82 -11.34 -3.17 16.00
CA VAL A 82 -10.43 -4.16 15.40
C VAL A 82 -11.23 -5.40 15.02
N LEU A 83 -11.23 -5.75 13.74
CA LEU A 83 -11.63 -7.07 13.27
C LEU A 83 -10.38 -7.79 12.77
N GLU A 84 -9.99 -8.85 13.48
CA GLU A 84 -8.83 -9.66 13.14
C GLU A 84 -9.04 -10.37 11.79
N ASN A 85 -7.96 -10.56 11.04
CA ASN A 85 -7.91 -11.41 9.86
C ASN A 85 -7.40 -12.81 10.26
N PRO A 86 -8.28 -13.80 10.52
CA PRO A 86 -7.87 -15.07 11.09
C PRO A 86 -6.82 -15.80 10.25
N ALA A 87 -6.88 -15.66 8.92
CA ALA A 87 -5.94 -16.31 8.01
C ALA A 87 -4.49 -15.88 8.25
N MET A 88 -4.25 -14.60 8.57
CA MET A 88 -2.91 -14.12 8.91
C MET A 88 -2.44 -14.57 10.29
N TYR A 89 -3.34 -14.65 11.27
CA TYR A 89 -3.01 -15.19 12.59
C TYR A 89 -2.70 -16.69 12.53
N ASP A 90 -3.40 -17.45 11.70
CA ASP A 90 -3.15 -18.87 11.48
C ASP A 90 -1.85 -19.09 10.68
N PHE A 91 -1.53 -18.19 9.74
CA PHE A 91 -0.33 -18.25 8.94
C PHE A 91 0.94 -17.89 9.73
N LEU A 92 0.91 -16.84 10.56
CA LEU A 92 2.08 -16.34 11.30
C LEU A 92 2.92 -17.44 11.98
N PRO A 93 2.36 -18.39 12.76
CA PRO A 93 3.14 -19.45 13.42
C PRO A 93 3.73 -20.48 12.44
N THR A 94 3.29 -20.51 11.18
CA THR A 94 3.81 -21.43 10.16
C THR A 94 5.10 -20.95 9.51
N ILE A 95 5.45 -19.67 9.70
CA ILE A 95 6.66 -19.09 9.12
C ILE A 95 7.91 -19.79 9.68
N SER A 96 8.71 -20.38 8.78
CA SER A 96 9.93 -21.10 9.10
C SER A 96 10.84 -20.30 10.04
N PRO A 97 11.47 -20.93 11.06
CA PRO A 97 12.40 -20.26 11.96
C PRO A 97 13.69 -19.76 11.26
N GLU A 98 13.92 -20.11 10.00
CA GLU A 98 15.03 -19.61 9.19
C GLU A 98 14.83 -18.15 8.75
N TYR A 99 13.59 -17.66 8.76
CA TYR A 99 13.28 -16.26 8.51
C TYR A 99 13.21 -15.47 9.81
N ARG A 100 13.72 -14.25 9.77
CA ARG A 100 13.33 -13.22 10.73
C ARG A 100 11.94 -12.72 10.40
N VAL A 101 11.12 -12.44 11.41
CA VAL A 101 9.75 -11.96 11.23
C VAL A 101 9.59 -10.60 11.88
N GLY A 102 9.23 -9.59 11.09
CA GLY A 102 9.12 -8.21 11.54
C GLY A 102 7.71 -7.64 11.39
N LEU A 103 7.32 -6.77 12.31
CA LEU A 103 6.14 -5.92 12.15
C LEU A 103 6.57 -4.47 12.04
N LEU A 104 6.00 -3.74 11.07
CA LEU A 104 6.06 -2.28 11.01
C LEU A 104 4.66 -1.70 10.81
N SER A 105 4.13 -1.07 11.87
CA SER A 105 2.75 -0.58 11.89
C SER A 105 2.68 0.90 12.27
N ASN A 106 1.91 1.66 11.48
CA ASN A 106 1.46 2.98 11.87
C ASN A 106 0.35 2.79 12.92
N ASN A 107 0.64 3.02 14.19
CA ASN A 107 -0.26 2.60 15.27
C ASN A 107 -0.22 3.54 16.47
N TYR A 108 -1.15 3.35 17.40
CA TYR A 108 -1.33 4.21 18.58
C TYR A 108 -0.80 3.52 19.85
N PRO A 109 -0.37 4.29 20.86
CA PRO A 109 0.25 3.73 22.07
C PRO A 109 -0.52 2.57 22.71
N VAL A 110 -1.84 2.72 22.90
CA VAL A 110 -2.66 1.69 23.56
C VAL A 110 -2.81 0.41 22.74
N VAL A 111 -2.84 0.52 21.41
CA VAL A 111 -2.93 -0.65 20.52
C VAL A 111 -1.57 -1.33 20.45
N SER A 112 -0.49 -0.58 20.28
CA SER A 112 0.89 -1.09 20.33
C SER A 112 1.16 -1.87 21.63
N ASP A 113 0.73 -1.33 22.78
CA ASP A 113 0.83 -2.00 24.08
C ASP A 113 0.01 -3.30 24.15
N HIS A 114 -1.16 -3.33 23.52
CA HIS A 114 -2.02 -4.52 23.47
C HIS A 114 -1.37 -5.62 22.61
N LEU A 115 -0.91 -5.27 21.41
CA LEU A 115 -0.26 -6.20 20.48
C LEU A 115 1.01 -6.81 21.10
N LYS A 116 1.82 -6.01 21.80
CA LYS A 116 3.03 -6.51 22.50
C LYS A 116 2.74 -7.50 23.63
N LYS A 117 1.54 -7.46 24.21
CA LYS A 117 1.11 -8.36 25.30
C LYS A 117 0.40 -9.60 24.80
N ASP A 118 0.01 -9.63 23.52
CA ASP A 118 -0.70 -10.76 22.94
C ASP A 118 0.26 -11.93 22.66
N PRO A 119 0.10 -13.08 23.33
CA PRO A 119 1.01 -14.21 23.17
C PRO A 119 1.02 -14.79 21.74
N ARG A 120 0.00 -14.53 20.92
CA ARG A 120 -0.04 -14.97 19.51
C ARG A 120 1.05 -14.29 18.67
N TRP A 121 1.60 -13.18 19.14
CA TRP A 121 2.61 -12.38 18.47
C TRP A 121 4.04 -12.82 18.77
N ALA A 122 4.23 -13.87 19.55
CA ALA A 122 5.54 -14.38 19.94
C ALA A 122 6.44 -14.79 18.76
N ARG A 123 5.89 -14.96 17.55
CA ARG A 123 6.68 -15.25 16.35
C ARG A 123 7.43 -14.02 15.82
N PHE A 124 7.00 -12.81 16.11
CA PHE A 124 7.71 -11.61 15.68
C PHE A 124 9.05 -11.50 16.42
N ASP A 125 10.14 -11.47 15.64
CA ASP A 125 11.49 -11.19 16.12
C ASP A 125 11.65 -9.70 16.45
N ALA A 126 10.95 -8.83 15.72
CA ALA A 126 10.94 -7.39 15.93
C ALA A 126 9.54 -6.80 15.67
N MET A 127 9.14 -5.82 16.48
CA MET A 127 7.91 -5.06 16.29
C MET A 127 8.24 -3.57 16.41
N VAL A 128 8.02 -2.84 15.32
CA VAL A 128 8.23 -1.39 15.23
C VAL A 128 6.89 -0.70 15.08
N PHE A 129 6.64 0.25 15.98
CA PHE A 129 5.43 1.06 15.99
C PHE A 129 5.78 2.52 15.80
N SER A 130 5.09 3.18 14.87
CA SER A 130 5.36 4.58 14.54
C SER A 130 5.30 5.52 15.76
N ASN A 131 4.41 5.24 16.72
CA ASN A 131 4.26 6.06 17.91
C ASN A 131 5.46 6.00 18.87
N GLU A 132 6.32 5.00 18.72
CA GLU A 132 7.48 4.79 19.59
C GLU A 132 8.75 5.36 18.98
N ILE A 133 8.82 5.37 17.64
CA ILE A 133 9.98 5.87 16.90
C ILE A 133 9.80 7.29 16.38
N GLY A 134 8.58 7.85 16.41
CA GLY A 134 8.26 9.21 15.94
C GLY A 134 8.21 9.37 14.42
N HIS A 135 8.39 8.27 13.67
CA HIS A 135 8.34 8.20 12.22
C HIS A 135 7.31 7.15 11.80
N LYS A 136 6.55 7.42 10.75
CA LYS A 136 5.50 6.53 10.23
C LYS A 136 5.74 6.21 8.77
N LYS A 137 5.27 5.06 8.28
CA LYS A 137 5.22 4.78 6.84
C LYS A 137 4.39 5.88 6.14
N PRO A 138 4.80 6.35 4.95
CA PRO A 138 5.87 5.84 4.09
C PRO A 138 7.27 6.44 4.33
N ALA A 139 7.54 7.09 5.47
CA ALA A 139 8.85 7.69 5.72
C ALA A 139 9.98 6.63 5.77
N PRO A 140 11.12 6.85 5.09
CA PRO A 140 12.22 5.89 5.05
C PRO A 140 12.74 5.44 6.42
N GLU A 141 12.74 6.34 7.39
CA GLU A 141 13.21 6.10 8.76
C GLU A 141 12.43 4.96 9.44
N ALA A 142 11.15 4.79 9.12
CA ALA A 142 10.31 3.73 9.69
C ALA A 142 10.77 2.33 9.22
N PHE A 143 11.08 2.18 7.93
CA PHE A 143 11.57 0.93 7.34
C PHE A 143 13.00 0.61 7.77
N LEU A 144 13.86 1.63 7.83
CA LEU A 144 15.25 1.46 8.27
C LEU A 144 15.32 1.05 9.75
N ALA A 145 14.45 1.59 10.61
CA ALA A 145 14.35 1.16 12.01
C ALA A 145 13.97 -0.33 12.12
N LEU A 146 13.06 -0.82 11.27
CA LEU A 146 12.70 -2.24 11.22
C LEU A 146 13.87 -3.12 10.79
N ALA A 147 14.56 -2.74 9.70
CA ALA A 147 15.71 -3.46 9.18
C ALA A 147 16.85 -3.55 10.22
N GLU A 148 17.15 -2.42 10.89
CA GLU A 148 18.14 -2.35 11.96
C GLU A 148 17.80 -3.28 13.13
N LEU A 149 16.54 -3.25 13.59
CA LEU A 149 16.10 -4.08 14.73
C LEU A 149 16.11 -5.58 14.40
N LEU A 150 15.82 -5.95 13.15
CA LEU A 150 15.90 -7.33 12.67
C LEU A 150 17.35 -7.77 12.38
N GLY A 151 18.28 -6.83 12.21
CA GLY A 151 19.65 -7.08 11.80
C GLY A 151 19.75 -7.65 10.38
N VAL A 152 18.94 -7.13 9.45
CA VAL A 152 18.90 -7.57 8.05
C VAL A 152 19.06 -6.38 7.10
N GLU A 153 19.68 -6.62 5.96
CA GLU A 153 19.68 -5.65 4.86
C GLU A 153 18.29 -5.59 4.20
N PRO A 154 17.79 -4.41 3.79
CA PRO A 154 16.51 -4.28 3.06
C PRO A 154 16.36 -5.27 1.89
N ALA A 155 17.42 -5.46 1.10
CA ALA A 155 17.47 -6.41 -0.02
C ALA A 155 17.28 -7.89 0.37
N GLN A 156 17.35 -8.22 1.67
CA GLN A 156 17.10 -9.57 2.19
C GLN A 156 15.71 -9.72 2.83
N ALA A 157 14.89 -8.66 2.79
CA ALA A 157 13.58 -8.62 3.41
C ALA A 157 12.47 -8.44 2.36
N VAL A 158 11.31 -9.04 2.63
CA VAL A 158 10.05 -8.74 1.94
C VAL A 158 9.12 -8.00 2.91
N PHE A 159 8.48 -6.93 2.44
CA PHE A 159 7.50 -6.16 3.18
C PHE A 159 6.10 -6.38 2.59
N VAL A 160 5.15 -6.72 3.46
CA VAL A 160 3.77 -7.07 3.13
C VAL A 160 2.85 -6.01 3.72
N ASP A 161 2.10 -5.30 2.89
CA ASP A 161 1.24 -4.16 3.27
C ASP A 161 0.03 -4.11 2.34
N ASP A 162 -1.10 -3.56 2.78
CA ASP A 162 -2.29 -3.37 1.94
C ASP A 162 -2.30 -2.00 1.23
N VAL A 163 -1.37 -1.11 1.58
CA VAL A 163 -1.25 0.24 1.00
C VAL A 163 -0.06 0.32 0.04
N GLN A 164 -0.36 0.56 -1.25
CA GLN A 164 0.66 0.64 -2.31
C GLN A 164 1.74 1.69 -2.03
N GLU A 165 1.38 2.87 -1.50
CA GLU A 165 2.34 3.94 -1.17
C GLU A 165 3.42 3.47 -0.17
N ASN A 166 3.04 2.64 0.81
CA ASN A 166 4.01 2.07 1.77
C ASN A 166 4.96 1.09 1.07
N LEU A 167 4.45 0.31 0.12
CA LEU A 167 5.24 -0.64 -0.64
C LEU A 167 6.22 0.08 -1.56
N ASP A 168 5.79 1.14 -2.25
CA ASP A 168 6.65 1.91 -3.14
C ASP A 168 7.85 2.49 -2.36
N ALA A 169 7.60 3.04 -1.17
CA ALA A 169 8.65 3.53 -0.28
C ALA A 169 9.59 2.41 0.22
N ALA A 170 9.05 1.23 0.57
CA ALA A 170 9.86 0.07 0.94
C ALA A 170 10.74 -0.40 -0.24
N SER A 171 10.20 -0.42 -1.45
CA SER A 171 10.90 -0.83 -2.66
C SER A 171 12.08 0.08 -2.99
N GLN A 172 11.91 1.40 -2.84
CA GLN A 172 12.99 2.38 -3.00
C GLN A 172 14.18 2.14 -2.06
N LEU A 173 13.95 1.50 -0.91
CA LEU A 173 14.99 1.12 0.05
C LEU A 173 15.59 -0.26 -0.21
N GLY A 174 15.06 -1.00 -1.19
CA GLY A 174 15.52 -2.31 -1.60
C GLY A 174 14.73 -3.48 -1.04
N PHE A 175 13.64 -3.26 -0.29
CA PHE A 175 12.76 -4.36 0.11
C PHE A 175 12.09 -4.98 -1.11
N ALA A 176 11.94 -6.31 -1.11
CA ALA A 176 10.88 -6.91 -1.90
C ALA A 176 9.53 -6.52 -1.31
N THR A 177 8.47 -6.46 -2.13
CA THR A 177 7.17 -5.94 -1.69
C THR A 177 6.05 -6.87 -2.15
N ILE A 178 5.07 -7.12 -1.28
CA ILE A 178 3.86 -7.88 -1.61
C ILE A 178 2.65 -7.05 -1.19
N LEU A 179 1.77 -6.76 -2.15
CA LEU A 179 0.48 -6.11 -1.88
C LEU A 179 -0.51 -7.13 -1.34
N TYR A 180 -0.92 -6.94 -0.08
CA TYR A 180 -1.89 -7.82 0.55
C TYR A 180 -3.31 -7.49 0.07
N THR A 181 -3.88 -8.36 -0.76
CA THR A 181 -5.25 -8.21 -1.29
C THR A 181 -6.15 -9.37 -0.87
N THR A 182 -5.72 -10.59 -1.14
CA THR A 182 -6.36 -11.83 -0.70
C THR A 182 -5.29 -12.73 -0.10
N HIS A 183 -5.70 -13.62 0.81
CA HIS A 183 -4.76 -14.50 1.48
C HIS A 183 -4.11 -15.48 0.50
N GLU A 184 -4.88 -16.00 -0.46
CA GLU A 184 -4.41 -16.91 -1.49
C GLU A 184 -3.32 -16.25 -2.33
N ARG A 185 -3.57 -15.04 -2.82
CA ARG A 185 -2.59 -14.28 -3.61
C ARG A 185 -1.31 -13.99 -2.81
N PHE A 186 -1.47 -13.59 -1.54
CA PHE A 186 -0.34 -13.38 -0.65
C PHE A 186 0.54 -14.63 -0.53
N LEU A 187 -0.05 -15.82 -0.38
CA LEU A 187 0.72 -17.07 -0.28
C LEU A 187 1.46 -17.39 -1.59
N GLU A 188 0.84 -17.15 -2.74
CA GLU A 188 1.48 -17.32 -4.05
C GLU A 188 2.68 -16.40 -4.23
N ASP A 189 2.50 -15.10 -3.97
CA ASP A 189 3.56 -14.09 -4.10
C ASP A 189 4.70 -14.35 -3.11
N LEU A 190 4.37 -14.75 -1.88
CA LEU A 190 5.39 -15.09 -0.88
C LEU A 190 6.19 -16.31 -1.31
N ALA A 191 5.52 -17.39 -1.77
CA ALA A 191 6.20 -18.57 -2.27
C ALA A 191 7.14 -18.21 -3.45
N ALA A 192 6.70 -17.39 -4.40
CA ALA A 192 7.54 -16.95 -5.51
C ALA A 192 8.81 -16.22 -5.02
N TRP A 193 8.67 -15.30 -4.05
CA TRP A 193 9.80 -14.62 -3.43
C TRP A 193 10.73 -15.60 -2.70
N GLU A 194 10.20 -16.59 -1.99
CA GLU A 194 11.01 -17.60 -1.29
C GLU A 194 11.86 -18.43 -2.26
N HIS A 195 11.28 -18.88 -3.38
CA HIS A 195 11.95 -19.68 -4.39
C HIS A 195 13.03 -18.89 -5.15
N SER A 196 12.78 -17.61 -5.47
CA SER A 196 13.73 -16.72 -6.17
C SER A 196 15.08 -16.56 -5.45
N SER A 197 15.12 -16.88 -4.15
CA SER A 197 16.29 -16.69 -3.29
C SER A 197 16.91 -18.02 -2.81
N SER A 198 16.33 -19.16 -3.18
CA SER A 198 16.86 -20.50 -2.85
C SER A 198 17.83 -21.04 -3.92
N SER A 199 17.87 -20.45 -5.11
CA SER A 199 18.87 -20.80 -6.14
C SER A 199 20.23 -20.17 -5.82
N ALA A 200 21.13 -20.96 -5.24
CA ALA A 200 22.57 -20.67 -5.30
C ALA A 200 23.03 -20.69 -6.77
N ALA A 201 23.59 -19.55 -7.22
CA ALA A 201 24.06 -19.24 -8.57
C ALA A 201 22.96 -19.14 -9.66
N PRO A 202 22.94 -18.06 -10.48
CA PRO A 202 21.97 -17.92 -11.55
C PRO A 202 22.29 -18.96 -12.64
N GLN A 203 21.40 -19.92 -12.82
CA GLN A 203 21.15 -20.41 -14.17
C GLN A 203 20.18 -19.40 -14.77
N GLU A 204 20.64 -18.66 -15.77
CA GLU A 204 19.78 -17.86 -16.65
C GLU A 204 18.63 -18.75 -17.11
N GLU A 205 17.45 -18.55 -16.54
CA GLU A 205 16.24 -19.11 -17.11
C GLU A 205 16.10 -18.51 -18.50
N ALA A 206 16.19 -19.35 -19.52
CA ALA A 206 15.94 -18.98 -20.89
C ALA A 206 14.44 -18.66 -21.05
N GLY A 207 14.07 -17.44 -20.67
CA GLY A 207 12.73 -16.88 -20.77
C GLY A 207 12.82 -15.36 -20.80
N GLN A 208 11.97 -14.72 -21.60
CA GLN A 208 11.91 -13.27 -21.63
C GLN A 208 11.38 -12.76 -20.28
N HIS A 209 12.12 -11.85 -19.65
CA HIS A 209 11.73 -11.18 -18.42
C HIS A 209 10.82 -10.01 -18.77
N ALA A 210 9.56 -10.08 -18.37
CA ALA A 210 8.62 -8.98 -18.51
C ALA A 210 8.83 -7.99 -17.36
N VAL A 211 9.06 -6.73 -17.70
CA VAL A 211 9.24 -5.63 -16.75
C VAL A 211 8.17 -4.60 -17.05
N ARG A 212 7.28 -4.38 -16.09
CA ARG A 212 6.44 -3.19 -16.07
C ARG A 212 7.35 -1.98 -15.92
N LEU A 213 7.15 -0.98 -16.77
CA LEU A 213 7.93 0.26 -16.78
C LEU A 213 7.11 1.42 -16.23
N LEU A 214 5.86 1.53 -16.66
CA LEU A 214 4.93 2.59 -16.31
C LEU A 214 3.57 1.99 -15.99
N GLN A 215 2.86 2.60 -15.03
CA GLN A 215 1.47 2.28 -14.74
C GLN A 215 0.67 3.57 -14.55
N GLY A 216 -0.63 3.53 -14.81
CA GLY A 216 -1.52 4.59 -14.42
C GLY A 216 -2.93 4.44 -14.95
N TYR A 217 -3.59 5.56 -15.19
CA TYR A 217 -4.97 5.61 -15.66
C TYR A 217 -5.12 6.54 -16.84
N LEU A 218 -6.04 6.16 -17.73
CA LEU A 218 -6.58 6.97 -18.81
C LEU A 218 -8.08 7.05 -18.65
N TRP A 219 -8.67 8.20 -18.94
CA TRP A 219 -10.12 8.35 -18.89
C TRP A 219 -10.63 9.33 -19.94
N HIS A 220 -11.89 9.16 -20.32
CA HIS A 220 -12.57 10.08 -21.23
C HIS A 220 -14.10 10.05 -21.00
N PRO A 221 -14.85 11.09 -21.42
CA PRO A 221 -16.30 11.10 -21.28
C PRO A 221 -16.94 9.96 -22.07
N LYS A 222 -17.96 9.31 -21.48
CA LYS A 222 -18.66 8.19 -22.11
C LYS A 222 -19.30 8.56 -23.45
N GLU A 223 -19.75 9.80 -23.60
CA GLU A 223 -20.40 10.26 -24.82
C GLU A 223 -19.40 10.66 -25.93
N ALA A 224 -18.09 10.65 -25.66
CA ALA A 224 -17.09 11.16 -26.60
C ALA A 224 -16.88 10.25 -27.84
N GLY A 225 -17.36 9.00 -27.82
CA GLY A 225 -17.14 8.05 -28.91
C GLY A 225 -15.65 7.80 -29.18
N PHE A 226 -14.84 7.84 -28.13
CA PHE A 226 -13.38 7.77 -28.18
C PHE A 226 -12.90 6.32 -28.12
N GLU A 227 -11.96 5.96 -28.99
CA GLU A 227 -11.31 4.65 -29.02
C GLU A 227 -9.79 4.82 -28.85
N LEU A 228 -9.26 4.36 -27.71
CA LEU A 228 -7.82 4.49 -27.37
C LEU A 228 -6.89 3.97 -28.46
N ALA A 229 -7.24 2.85 -29.10
CA ALA A 229 -6.45 2.20 -30.13
C ALA A 229 -6.22 3.06 -31.39
N GLN A 230 -6.97 4.14 -31.59
CA GLN A 230 -6.75 5.08 -32.70
C GLN A 230 -5.62 6.09 -32.41
N TYR A 231 -5.28 6.29 -31.13
CA TYR A 231 -4.32 7.30 -30.68
C TYR A 231 -3.06 6.68 -30.06
N LEU A 232 -3.20 5.53 -29.40
CA LEU A 232 -2.10 4.83 -28.76
C LEU A 232 -1.81 3.53 -29.52
N PRO A 233 -0.55 3.29 -29.91
CA PRO A 233 -0.16 2.04 -30.53
C PRO A 233 -0.15 0.92 -29.47
N ALA A 234 -0.31 -0.33 -29.91
CA ALA A 234 -0.14 -1.49 -29.03
C ALA A 234 1.33 -1.71 -28.60
N GLU A 235 2.27 -1.15 -29.36
CA GLU A 235 3.70 -1.19 -29.09
C GLU A 235 4.34 0.17 -29.36
N LEU A 236 5.26 0.58 -28.50
CA LEU A 236 6.01 1.83 -28.63
C LEU A 236 7.47 1.58 -28.23
N GLU A 237 8.38 1.88 -29.14
CA GLU A 237 9.83 1.69 -28.93
C GLU A 237 10.21 0.25 -28.51
N GLY A 238 9.40 -0.75 -28.88
CA GLY A 238 9.57 -2.16 -28.50
C GLY A 238 8.93 -2.56 -27.17
N ALA A 239 8.38 -1.62 -26.40
CA ALA A 239 7.58 -1.91 -25.22
C ALA A 239 6.09 -2.07 -25.61
N HIS A 240 5.39 -2.98 -24.94
CA HIS A 240 3.96 -3.22 -25.11
C HIS A 240 3.13 -2.27 -24.24
N LEU A 241 2.14 -1.63 -24.86
CA LEU A 241 1.19 -0.74 -24.20
C LEU A 241 -0.12 -1.48 -24.04
N LEU A 242 -0.54 -1.65 -22.79
CA LEU A 242 -1.73 -2.40 -22.41
C LEU A 242 -2.73 -1.47 -21.73
N TRP A 243 -4.01 -1.63 -22.03
CA TRP A 243 -5.07 -0.90 -21.33
C TRP A 243 -6.32 -1.75 -21.19
N ASP A 244 -6.79 -1.86 -19.95
CA ASP A 244 -7.99 -2.60 -19.59
C ASP A 244 -9.02 -1.65 -19.01
N GLU A 245 -10.27 -1.74 -19.47
CA GLU A 245 -11.35 -0.93 -18.91
C GLU A 245 -11.60 -1.34 -17.45
N VAL A 246 -11.62 -0.36 -16.55
CA VAL A 246 -11.77 -0.56 -15.11
C VAL A 246 -12.85 0.33 -14.53
N ARG A 247 -13.31 0.00 -13.31
CA ARG A 247 -14.14 0.93 -12.54
C ARG A 247 -13.28 2.12 -12.10
N PRO A 248 -13.82 3.35 -12.10
CA PRO A 248 -13.07 4.50 -11.61
C PRO A 248 -12.54 4.26 -10.20
N PRO A 249 -11.25 4.51 -9.93
CA PRO A 249 -10.65 4.28 -8.61
C PRO A 249 -11.11 5.28 -7.55
N PHE A 250 -11.76 6.37 -7.95
CA PHE A 250 -12.31 7.41 -7.09
C PHE A 250 -13.63 7.94 -7.66
N ALA A 251 -14.46 8.57 -6.80
CA ALA A 251 -15.80 9.03 -7.16
C ALA A 251 -15.83 10.43 -7.83
N PHE A 252 -14.84 11.27 -7.54
CA PHE A 252 -14.70 12.61 -8.07
C PHE A 252 -13.23 12.96 -8.30
N PHE A 253 -12.96 13.78 -9.31
CA PHE A 253 -11.64 14.38 -9.53
C PHE A 253 -11.40 15.50 -8.51
N GLU A 254 -10.16 15.98 -8.39
CA GLU A 254 -9.79 17.10 -7.50
C GLU A 254 -10.57 18.40 -7.78
N ASN A 255 -11.03 18.58 -9.03
CA ASN A 255 -11.85 19.72 -9.44
C ASN A 255 -13.35 19.55 -9.08
N GLY A 256 -13.75 18.43 -8.46
CA GLY A 256 -15.11 18.11 -8.05
C GLY A 256 -15.99 17.46 -9.14
N GLU A 257 -15.46 17.19 -10.33
CA GLU A 257 -16.20 16.50 -11.40
C GLU A 257 -16.39 15.01 -11.07
N LEU A 258 -17.59 14.47 -11.33
CA LEU A 258 -17.91 13.06 -11.06
C LEU A 258 -17.29 12.13 -12.11
N THR A 259 -16.58 11.10 -11.65
CA THR A 259 -15.99 10.08 -12.54
C THR A 259 -17.03 9.14 -13.15
N ALA A 260 -18.27 9.13 -12.64
CA ALA A 260 -19.34 8.27 -13.13
C ALA A 260 -19.71 8.52 -14.61
N GLY A 261 -19.45 9.73 -15.11
CA GLY A 261 -19.64 10.11 -16.53
C GLY A 261 -18.49 9.70 -17.45
N GLN A 262 -17.43 9.11 -16.91
CA GLN A 262 -16.20 8.79 -17.63
C GLN A 262 -16.06 7.27 -17.81
N THR A 263 -15.41 6.87 -18.90
CA THR A 263 -14.84 5.53 -19.05
C THR A 263 -13.40 5.59 -18.56
N PHE A 264 -12.98 4.62 -17.76
CA PHE A 264 -11.64 4.55 -17.18
C PHE A 264 -10.91 3.31 -17.69
N TYR A 265 -9.61 3.46 -17.91
CA TYR A 265 -8.70 2.39 -18.26
C TYR A 265 -7.54 2.38 -17.30
N GLN A 266 -7.15 1.20 -16.82
CA GLN A 266 -5.84 1.00 -16.23
C GLN A 266 -4.84 0.84 -17.37
N PHE A 267 -3.84 1.71 -17.42
CA PHE A 267 -2.82 1.72 -18.46
C PHE A 267 -1.50 1.15 -17.90
N THR A 268 -0.87 0.25 -18.65
CA THR A 268 0.36 -0.43 -18.25
C THR A 268 1.32 -0.49 -19.43
N VAL A 269 2.59 -0.12 -19.21
CA VAL A 269 3.66 -0.32 -20.19
C VAL A 269 4.55 -1.45 -19.73
N VAL A 270 4.76 -2.44 -20.59
CA VAL A 270 5.56 -3.65 -20.31
C VAL A 270 6.64 -3.80 -21.35
N ASP A 271 7.87 -4.08 -20.92
CA ASP A 271 8.99 -4.33 -21.80
C ASP A 271 9.53 -5.74 -21.57
N LEU A 272 9.95 -6.42 -22.63
CA LEU A 272 10.43 -7.80 -22.58
C LEU A 272 11.95 -7.83 -22.75
N TRP A 273 12.63 -8.47 -21.82
CA TRP A 273 14.10 -8.52 -21.79
C TRP A 273 14.62 -9.93 -21.88
N ASP A 274 15.66 -10.16 -22.69
CA ASP A 274 16.33 -11.48 -22.78
C ASP A 274 17.11 -11.85 -21.50
N ARG A 275 17.38 -10.86 -20.65
CA ARG A 275 17.98 -11.03 -19.32
C ARG A 275 17.34 -10.06 -18.34
N LYS A 276 17.43 -10.35 -17.06
CA LYS A 276 17.04 -9.38 -16.02
C LYS A 276 17.81 -8.05 -16.20
N PRO A 277 17.13 -6.90 -16.43
CA PRO A 277 17.80 -5.61 -16.45
C PRO A 277 18.27 -5.19 -15.06
N SER A 278 19.28 -4.33 -15.00
CA SER A 278 19.61 -3.60 -13.78
C SER A 278 18.55 -2.51 -13.48
N ASN A 279 18.56 -1.98 -12.26
CA ASN A 279 17.66 -0.88 -11.89
C ASN A 279 17.90 0.36 -12.76
N ASP A 280 19.16 0.70 -13.03
CA ASP A 280 19.53 1.84 -13.88
C ASP A 280 19.05 1.64 -15.34
N GLU A 281 19.17 0.40 -15.86
CA GLU A 281 18.69 0.06 -17.20
C GLU A 281 17.16 0.18 -17.28
N SER A 282 16.45 -0.26 -16.24
CA SER A 282 14.99 -0.21 -16.18
C SER A 282 14.48 1.23 -16.07
N HIS A 283 15.11 2.07 -15.24
CA HIS A 283 14.78 3.51 -15.14
C HIS A 283 15.04 4.23 -16.46
N ALA A 284 16.23 4.06 -17.04
CA ALA A 284 16.57 4.71 -18.32
C ALA A 284 15.58 4.31 -19.43
N ARG A 285 15.10 3.06 -19.40
CA ARG A 285 14.11 2.56 -20.33
C ARG A 285 12.72 3.14 -20.07
N ALA A 286 12.26 3.18 -18.82
CA ALA A 286 10.99 3.79 -18.45
C ALA A 286 10.94 5.28 -18.83
N GLU A 287 12.00 6.04 -18.56
CA GLU A 287 12.13 7.43 -19.00
C GLU A 287 12.05 7.57 -20.53
N ALA A 288 12.74 6.69 -21.28
CA ALA A 288 12.75 6.76 -22.73
C ALA A 288 11.36 6.49 -23.32
N VAL A 289 10.66 5.46 -22.82
CA VAL A 289 9.30 5.14 -23.26
C VAL A 289 8.31 6.23 -22.83
N SER A 290 8.46 6.77 -21.62
CA SER A 290 7.63 7.89 -21.13
C SER A 290 7.74 9.11 -22.05
N ARG A 291 8.98 9.53 -22.41
CA ARG A 291 9.21 10.64 -23.36
C ARG A 291 8.63 10.38 -24.75
N ALA A 292 8.57 9.13 -25.20
CA ALA A 292 7.97 8.77 -26.48
C ALA A 292 6.43 8.72 -26.42
N LEU A 293 5.89 8.36 -25.26
CA LEU A 293 4.45 8.20 -25.03
C LEU A 293 3.75 9.53 -24.79
N GLU A 294 4.39 10.46 -24.09
CA GLU A 294 3.83 11.75 -23.69
C GLU A 294 3.24 12.55 -24.88
N PRO A 295 3.92 12.70 -26.04
CA PRO A 295 3.34 13.38 -27.20
C PRO A 295 2.10 12.70 -27.78
N LEU A 296 1.99 11.37 -27.66
CA LEU A 296 0.81 10.62 -28.13
C LEU A 296 -0.38 10.85 -27.20
N LEU A 297 -0.13 10.90 -25.90
CA LEU A 297 -1.13 11.23 -24.89
C LEU A 297 -1.61 12.67 -25.03
N GLU A 298 -0.70 13.62 -25.26
CA GLU A 298 -1.02 15.03 -25.52
C GLU A 298 -1.79 15.24 -26.83
N ALA A 299 -1.60 14.37 -27.82
CA ALA A 299 -2.32 14.42 -29.09
C ALA A 299 -3.75 13.85 -29.03
N THR A 300 -4.17 13.29 -27.88
CA THR A 300 -5.54 12.83 -27.69
C THR A 300 -6.55 14.01 -27.68
N PRO A 301 -7.83 13.79 -28.02
CA PRO A 301 -8.81 14.86 -28.09
C PRO A 301 -9.06 15.53 -26.72
N PRO A 302 -9.54 16.79 -26.71
CA PRO A 302 -9.91 17.47 -25.48
C PRO A 302 -10.92 16.66 -24.65
N GLY A 303 -10.65 16.54 -23.35
CA GLY A 303 -11.47 15.77 -22.41
C GLY A 303 -10.93 14.39 -22.09
N VAL A 304 -9.94 13.89 -22.85
CA VAL A 304 -9.15 12.73 -22.43
C VAL A 304 -8.17 13.19 -21.36
N GLY A 305 -8.22 12.55 -20.19
CA GLY A 305 -7.26 12.76 -19.12
C GLY A 305 -6.42 11.52 -18.89
N TRP A 306 -5.22 11.73 -18.36
CA TRP A 306 -4.30 10.66 -18.06
C TRP A 306 -3.43 11.00 -16.86
N GLN A 307 -2.99 9.95 -16.17
CA GLN A 307 -2.01 10.03 -15.10
C GLN A 307 -1.15 8.78 -15.20
N LEU A 308 0.16 8.95 -15.36
CA LEU A 308 1.12 7.85 -15.38
C LEU A 308 2.17 8.07 -14.30
N MET A 309 2.66 6.97 -13.75
CA MET A 309 3.79 6.93 -12.83
C MET A 309 4.77 5.85 -13.28
N GLU A 310 6.03 6.06 -12.98
CA GLU A 310 7.04 5.02 -13.11
C GLU A 310 6.72 3.87 -12.15
N ASP A 311 6.84 2.65 -12.65
CA ASP A 311 6.48 1.44 -11.93
C ASP A 311 7.34 0.26 -12.41
N LEU A 312 8.54 0.15 -11.84
CA LEU A 312 9.57 -0.81 -12.24
C LEU A 312 9.40 -2.15 -11.51
N ARG A 313 8.49 -2.98 -12.01
CA ARG A 313 8.18 -4.29 -11.43
C ARG A 313 8.30 -5.41 -12.45
N PHE A 314 8.88 -6.54 -12.05
CA PHE A 314 8.84 -7.75 -12.86
C PHE A 314 7.42 -8.35 -12.87
N LEU A 315 7.00 -8.89 -14.01
CA LEU A 315 5.71 -9.56 -14.21
C LEU A 315 5.87 -11.07 -14.34
#